data_AF-A0A935BIX1-F1
#
_entry.id   AF-A0A935BIX1-F1
#
_cell.length_a   1.000
_cell.length_b   1.000
_cell.length_c   1.000
_cell.angle_alpha   90.00
_cell.angle_beta   90.00
_cell.angle_gamma   90.00
#
_symmetry.space_group_name_H-M   'P 1'
#
loop_
_entity.id
_entity.type
_entity.pdbx_description
1 polymer ?
#
loop_
_entity_poly.entity_id
_entity_poly.type
_entity_poly.pdbx_seq_one_letter_code
_entity_poly.pdbx_strand_id
1 'polypeptide(L)'
;MSKGLRIVEYRIDYTHKVQVGVPSGSDQEALDLAQAAFDAGSIWNDTPEMPVLYDDYEEVEDETLTFRVVDQVDAWPEPAVCVLVARRDAAAKEACRLLMLAEAMRTAARVEDGEYQRTLDQAYRKASEAFGGPEIKGAPKPRVVVGVEGGLVQGASSDLPVDLIVVDYDMYDKDVGAIPVPQSDSRASMATLIDHGVALDPAFVAGVWQAASPD
;
A
#
# COMPACT_ATOMS: atom_id res chain seq x y z
N MET A 1 -28.66 -14.56 -34.45
CA MET A 1 -27.71 -13.52 -34.92
C MET A 1 -26.80 -13.19 -33.75
N SER A 2 -25.47 -13.27 -33.89
CA SER A 2 -24.58 -12.79 -32.82
C SER A 2 -24.66 -11.26 -32.75
N LYS A 3 -24.56 -10.71 -31.54
CA LYS A 3 -24.53 -9.25 -31.35
C LYS A 3 -23.14 -8.76 -31.74
N GLY A 4 -23.06 -7.86 -32.73
CA GLY A 4 -21.80 -7.17 -33.07
C GLY A 4 -21.43 -6.12 -32.01
N LEU A 5 -20.12 -5.94 -31.77
CA LEU A 5 -19.60 -4.95 -30.82
C LEU A 5 -19.60 -3.56 -31.45
N ARG A 6 -19.98 -2.53 -30.69
CA ARG A 6 -20.06 -1.14 -31.14
C ARG A 6 -19.38 -0.23 -30.14
N ILE A 7 -18.61 0.72 -30.64
CA ILE A 7 -18.06 1.80 -29.82
C ILE A 7 -19.07 2.95 -29.88
N VAL A 8 -19.49 3.42 -28.71
CA VAL A 8 -20.44 4.52 -28.56
C VAL A 8 -19.73 5.65 -27.82
N GLU A 9 -19.82 6.86 -28.33
CA GLU A 9 -19.32 8.06 -27.65
C GLU A 9 -20.44 9.07 -27.44
N TYR A 10 -20.23 9.97 -26.48
CA TYR A 10 -20.89 11.26 -26.39
C TYR A 10 -19.80 12.31 -26.08
N ARG A 11 -20.15 13.59 -26.25
CA ARG A 11 -19.26 14.72 -25.91
C ARG A 11 -20.08 15.77 -25.15
N ILE A 12 -19.44 16.37 -24.16
CA ILE A 12 -19.96 17.47 -23.34
C ILE A 12 -18.80 18.45 -23.13
N ASP A 13 -19.09 19.73 -23.25
CA ASP A 13 -18.16 20.81 -22.96
C ASP A 13 -18.17 21.11 -21.45
N TYR A 14 -16.96 21.26 -20.90
CA TYR A 14 -16.75 21.58 -19.50
C TYR A 14 -15.89 22.83 -19.36
N THR A 15 -16.18 23.65 -18.33
CA THR A 15 -15.30 24.71 -17.85
C THR A 15 -14.48 24.18 -16.69
N HIS A 16 -13.15 24.19 -16.82
CA HIS A 16 -12.26 23.91 -15.68
C HIS A 16 -12.21 25.13 -14.78
N LYS A 17 -12.71 25.01 -13.55
CA LYS A 17 -12.74 26.09 -12.58
C LYS A 17 -11.86 25.75 -11.41
N VAL A 18 -10.99 26.70 -11.09
CA VAL A 18 -9.96 26.54 -10.07
C VAL A 18 -9.93 27.78 -9.20
N GLN A 19 -9.86 27.58 -7.90
CA GLN A 19 -9.73 28.64 -6.91
C GLN A 19 -8.60 28.27 -5.95
N VAL A 20 -7.68 29.21 -5.72
CA VAL A 20 -6.58 29.05 -4.77
C VAL A 20 -6.60 30.18 -3.74
N GLY A 21 -6.16 29.90 -2.52
CA GLY A 21 -5.94 30.94 -1.52
C GLY A 21 -4.64 31.68 -1.81
N VAL A 22 -4.64 33.01 -1.80
CA VAL A 22 -3.42 33.81 -2.03
C VAL A 22 -3.29 34.90 -0.96
N PRO A 23 -2.39 34.74 0.03
CA PRO A 23 -2.07 35.80 0.97
C PRO A 23 -1.42 36.97 0.23
N SER A 24 -2.06 38.14 0.25
CA SER A 24 -1.59 39.34 -0.45
C SER A 24 -2.12 40.60 0.23
N GLY A 25 -1.45 41.72 -0.01
CA GLY A 25 -1.90 43.05 0.41
C GLY A 25 -2.86 43.73 -0.58
N SER A 26 -3.05 43.17 -1.78
CA SER A 26 -3.95 43.72 -2.80
C SER A 26 -4.39 42.67 -3.84
N ASP A 27 -5.50 42.93 -4.51
CA ASP A 27 -6.02 42.06 -5.58
C ASP A 27 -5.00 41.85 -6.72
N GLN A 28 -4.28 42.90 -7.12
CA GLN A 28 -3.28 42.78 -8.19
C GLN A 28 -2.11 41.89 -7.77
N GLU A 29 -1.62 42.04 -6.54
CA GLU A 29 -0.58 41.17 -6.00
C GLU A 29 -1.06 39.71 -5.93
N ALA A 30 -2.33 39.47 -5.55
CA ALA A 30 -2.91 38.13 -5.56
C ALA A 30 -2.88 37.50 -6.96
N LEU A 31 -3.27 38.28 -7.98
CA LEU A 31 -3.27 37.84 -9.38
C LEU A 31 -1.85 37.56 -9.88
N ASP A 32 -0.89 38.42 -9.56
CA ASP A 32 0.51 38.27 -9.98
C ASP A 32 1.13 37.01 -9.33
N LEU A 33 0.86 36.76 -8.05
CA LEU A 33 1.31 35.56 -7.34
C LEU A 33 0.68 34.28 -7.90
N ALA A 34 -0.63 34.30 -8.19
CA ALA A 34 -1.32 33.16 -8.79
C ALA A 34 -0.78 32.86 -10.19
N GLN A 35 -0.58 33.89 -11.03
CA GLN A 35 -0.01 33.72 -12.38
C GLN A 35 1.40 33.14 -12.31
N ALA A 36 2.26 33.66 -11.42
CA ALA A 36 3.61 33.14 -11.24
C ALA A 36 3.61 31.67 -10.80
N ALA A 37 2.70 31.27 -9.91
CA ALA A 37 2.55 29.88 -9.50
C ALA A 37 2.02 28.99 -10.63
N PHE A 38 1.11 29.49 -11.47
CA PHE A 38 0.60 28.77 -12.64
C PHE A 38 1.72 28.52 -13.65
N ASP A 39 2.49 29.56 -13.99
CA ASP A 39 3.61 29.46 -14.94
C ASP A 39 4.73 28.54 -14.45
N ALA A 40 4.93 28.49 -13.12
CA ALA A 40 5.86 27.55 -12.47
C ALA A 40 5.30 26.13 -12.33
N GLY A 41 4.02 25.90 -12.64
CA GLY A 41 3.34 24.61 -12.46
C GLY A 41 3.10 24.23 -11.00
N SER A 42 3.22 25.17 -10.06
CA SER A 42 3.11 24.92 -8.62
C SER A 42 1.76 25.31 -8.02
N ILE A 43 0.88 25.94 -8.79
CA ILE A 43 -0.45 26.39 -8.33
C ILE A 43 -1.33 25.23 -7.81
N TRP A 44 -1.01 23.99 -8.20
CA TRP A 44 -1.75 22.77 -7.84
C TRP A 44 -1.18 22.03 -6.62
N ASN A 45 -0.13 22.55 -5.99
CA ASN A 45 0.62 21.83 -4.96
C ASN A 45 -0.10 21.74 -3.60
N ASP A 46 -1.24 22.43 -3.44
CA ASP A 46 -2.03 22.47 -2.21
C ASP A 46 -1.18 22.73 -0.95
N THR A 47 -0.53 23.89 -0.93
CA THR A 47 0.39 24.28 0.16
C THR A 47 -0.33 25.15 1.20
N PRO A 48 0.12 25.19 2.46
CA PRO A 48 -0.47 26.10 3.46
C PRO A 48 -0.48 27.57 3.04
N GLU A 49 0.52 28.00 2.27
CA GLU A 49 0.68 29.38 1.79
C GLU A 49 -0.16 29.66 0.54
N MET A 50 -0.52 28.63 -0.23
CA MET A 50 -1.39 28.72 -1.41
C MET A 50 -2.23 27.44 -1.52
N PRO A 51 -3.29 27.30 -0.71
CA PRO A 51 -4.11 26.10 -0.69
C PRO A 51 -5.02 26.05 -1.93
N VAL A 52 -5.30 24.85 -2.44
CA VAL A 52 -6.31 24.66 -3.47
C VAL A 52 -7.68 24.65 -2.79
N LEU A 53 -8.51 25.63 -3.11
CA LEU A 53 -9.83 25.82 -2.49
C LEU A 53 -10.95 25.16 -3.30
N TYR A 54 -10.77 25.11 -4.62
CA TYR A 54 -11.70 24.49 -5.55
C TYR A 54 -10.93 24.06 -6.80
N ASP A 55 -11.16 22.85 -7.28
CA ASP A 55 -10.62 22.32 -8.53
C ASP A 55 -11.62 21.31 -9.07
N ASP A 56 -12.44 21.73 -10.03
CA ASP A 56 -13.42 20.87 -10.66
C ASP A 56 -13.77 21.32 -12.08
N TYR A 57 -14.39 20.43 -12.83
CA TYR A 57 -14.96 20.71 -14.14
C TYR A 57 -16.47 20.91 -14.01
N GLU A 58 -16.94 22.11 -14.34
CA GLU A 58 -18.37 22.45 -14.37
C GLU A 58 -18.90 22.24 -15.80
N GLU A 59 -20.00 21.51 -15.96
CA GLU A 59 -20.68 21.38 -17.26
C GLU A 59 -21.17 22.76 -17.73
N VAL A 60 -21.00 23.04 -19.02
CA VAL A 60 -21.60 24.23 -19.61
C VAL A 60 -23.12 24.05 -19.63
N GLU A 61 -23.85 25.04 -19.11
CA GLU A 61 -25.32 25.00 -19.05
C GLU A 61 -25.94 24.84 -20.45
N ASP A 62 -27.14 24.25 -20.50
CA ASP A 62 -27.96 24.02 -21.70
C ASP A 62 -27.40 23.04 -22.76
N GLU A 63 -26.34 22.29 -22.44
CA GLU A 63 -25.90 21.21 -23.33
C GLU A 63 -26.84 19.98 -23.30
N THR A 64 -27.08 19.42 -24.49
CA THR A 64 -27.86 18.17 -24.63
C THR A 64 -26.93 17.00 -24.97
N LEU A 65 -26.71 16.12 -23.99
CA LEU A 65 -25.93 14.89 -24.15
C LEU A 65 -26.53 14.01 -25.26
N THR A 66 -25.77 13.81 -26.34
CA THR A 66 -26.17 12.95 -27.46
C THR A 66 -25.18 11.81 -27.68
N PHE A 67 -25.67 10.58 -27.62
CA PHE A 67 -24.86 9.39 -27.94
C PHE A 67 -24.80 9.14 -29.44
N ARG A 68 -23.66 8.69 -29.93
CA ARG A 68 -23.49 8.19 -31.30
C ARG A 68 -22.62 6.94 -31.35
N VAL A 69 -22.98 6.01 -32.23
CA VAL A 69 -22.09 4.90 -32.58
C VAL A 69 -20.98 5.46 -33.46
N VAL A 70 -19.73 5.30 -33.05
CA VAL A 70 -18.56 5.78 -33.78
C VAL A 70 -17.82 4.68 -34.53
N ASP A 71 -17.99 3.43 -34.11
CA ASP A 71 -17.36 2.30 -34.77
C ASP A 71 -18.11 0.97 -34.51
N GLN A 72 -17.88 0.00 -35.37
CA GLN A 72 -18.27 -1.40 -35.19
C GLN A 72 -17.02 -2.27 -35.30
N VAL A 73 -16.77 -3.07 -34.27
CA VAL A 73 -15.52 -3.82 -34.14
C VAL A 73 -15.77 -5.31 -33.96
N ASP A 74 -14.81 -6.13 -34.38
CA ASP A 74 -14.83 -7.58 -34.14
C ASP A 74 -14.24 -7.94 -32.76
N ALA A 75 -13.42 -7.07 -32.19
CA ALA A 75 -12.87 -7.15 -30.84
C ALA A 75 -12.65 -5.74 -30.26
N TRP A 76 -12.63 -5.62 -28.93
CA TRP A 76 -12.36 -4.33 -28.28
C TRP A 76 -10.93 -3.84 -28.57
N PRO A 77 -10.74 -2.54 -28.83
CA PRO A 77 -9.39 -1.99 -28.96
C PRO A 77 -8.66 -2.04 -27.62
N GLU A 78 -7.33 -1.94 -27.68
CA GLU A 78 -6.51 -1.79 -26.48
C GLU A 78 -6.94 -0.55 -25.69
N PRO A 79 -7.00 -0.61 -24.35
CA PRO A 79 -7.38 0.54 -23.53
C PRO A 79 -6.43 1.72 -23.72
N ALA A 80 -7.01 2.92 -23.83
CA ALA A 80 -6.23 4.15 -23.82
C ALA A 80 -5.49 4.34 -22.49
N VAL A 81 -4.41 5.13 -22.50
CA VAL A 81 -3.58 5.38 -21.30
C VAL A 81 -4.41 5.93 -20.13
N CYS A 82 -5.36 6.82 -20.39
CA CYS A 82 -6.27 7.34 -19.35
C CYS A 82 -7.10 6.23 -18.67
N VAL A 83 -7.51 5.20 -19.42
CA VAL A 83 -8.22 4.04 -18.87
C VAL A 83 -7.28 3.20 -18.00
N LEU A 84 -6.02 3.05 -18.41
CA LEU A 84 -5.01 2.34 -17.62
C LEU A 84 -4.69 3.08 -16.31
N VAL A 85 -4.55 4.41 -16.36
CA VAL A 85 -4.36 5.25 -15.17
C VAL A 85 -5.56 5.14 -14.23
N ALA A 86 -6.79 5.29 -14.75
CA ALA A 86 -7.99 5.15 -13.94
C ALA A 86 -8.12 3.77 -13.27
N ARG A 87 -7.73 2.69 -13.97
CA ARG A 87 -7.69 1.34 -13.39
C ARG A 87 -6.65 1.21 -12.28
N ARG A 88 -5.48 1.82 -12.44
CA ARG A 88 -4.42 1.82 -11.42
C ARG A 88 -4.86 2.60 -10.18
N ASP A 89 -5.48 3.76 -10.35
CA ASP A 89 -5.99 4.58 -9.24
C ASP A 89 -7.10 3.85 -8.48
N ALA A 90 -8.01 3.19 -9.20
CA ALA A 90 -9.06 2.36 -8.59
C ALA A 90 -8.46 1.19 -7.79
N ALA A 91 -7.43 0.53 -8.33
CA ALA A 91 -6.73 -0.55 -7.64
C ALA A 91 -5.99 -0.05 -6.40
N ALA A 92 -5.35 1.12 -6.45
CA ALA A 92 -4.68 1.74 -5.30
C ALA A 92 -5.68 2.06 -4.17
N LYS A 93 -6.81 2.69 -4.51
CA LYS A 93 -7.88 3.00 -3.55
C LYS A 93 -8.45 1.73 -2.91
N GLU A 94 -8.68 0.70 -3.70
CA GLU A 94 -9.18 -0.58 -3.19
C GLU A 94 -8.14 -1.29 -2.30
N ALA A 95 -6.85 -1.23 -2.63
CA ALA A 95 -5.79 -1.74 -1.77
C ALA A 95 -5.82 -1.06 -0.39
N CYS A 96 -5.89 0.27 -0.34
CA CYS A 96 -6.01 1.02 0.90
C CYS A 96 -7.27 0.62 1.71
N ARG A 97 -8.42 0.47 1.03
CA ARG A 97 -9.67 0.03 1.68
C ARG A 97 -9.52 -1.35 2.31
N LEU A 98 -8.89 -2.30 1.60
CA LEU A 98 -8.67 -3.66 2.09
C LEU A 98 -7.66 -3.69 3.25
N LEU A 99 -6.63 -2.84 3.24
CA LEU A 99 -5.71 -2.71 4.37
C LEU A 99 -6.42 -2.21 5.62
N MET A 100 -7.25 -1.18 5.50
CA MET A 100 -8.05 -0.68 6.62
C MET A 100 -9.03 -1.73 7.14
N LEU A 101 -9.62 -2.53 6.26
CA LEU A 101 -10.49 -3.65 6.64
C LEU A 101 -9.70 -4.74 7.39
N ALA A 102 -8.50 -5.10 6.91
CA ALA A 102 -7.65 -6.07 7.59
C ALA A 102 -7.21 -5.58 8.98
N GLU A 103 -6.89 -4.30 9.14
CA GLU A 103 -6.55 -3.73 10.45
C GLU A 103 -7.76 -3.74 11.40
N ALA A 104 -8.97 -3.44 10.91
CA ALA A 104 -10.18 -3.57 11.70
C ALA A 104 -10.43 -5.03 12.14
N MET A 105 -10.16 -6.01 11.28
CA MET A 105 -10.26 -7.44 11.61
C MET A 105 -9.24 -7.84 12.67
N ARG A 106 -8.00 -7.34 12.60
CA ARG A 106 -6.93 -7.66 13.56
C ARG A 106 -7.29 -7.34 15.00
N THR A 107 -8.11 -6.31 15.22
CA THR A 107 -8.54 -5.86 16.55
C THR A 107 -9.93 -6.37 16.94
N ALA A 108 -10.63 -7.08 16.06
CA ALA A 108 -11.98 -7.57 16.30
C ALA A 108 -12.00 -8.81 17.21
N ALA A 109 -13.03 -8.91 18.05
CA ALA A 109 -13.20 -10.01 19.01
C ALA A 109 -13.43 -11.37 18.34
N ARG A 110 -13.93 -11.38 17.09
CA ARG A 110 -14.12 -12.59 16.29
C ARG A 110 -14.05 -12.26 14.81
N VAL A 111 -13.23 -13.02 14.10
CA VAL A 111 -13.06 -12.99 12.64
C VAL A 111 -13.07 -14.44 12.18
N GLU A 112 -13.59 -14.72 10.99
CA GLU A 112 -13.53 -16.08 10.46
C GLU A 112 -12.09 -16.51 10.21
N ASP A 113 -11.78 -17.79 10.44
CA ASP A 113 -10.43 -18.31 10.28
C ASP A 113 -9.90 -18.02 8.85
N GLY A 114 -8.73 -17.38 8.83
CA GLY A 114 -8.03 -16.99 7.60
C GLY A 114 -8.65 -15.81 6.84
N GLU A 115 -9.73 -15.19 7.30
CA GLU A 115 -10.36 -14.04 6.62
C GLU A 115 -9.43 -12.81 6.62
N TYR A 116 -8.74 -12.56 7.74
CA TYR A 116 -7.69 -11.54 7.83
C TYR A 116 -6.62 -11.74 6.76
N GLN A 117 -6.06 -12.95 6.65
CA GLN A 117 -5.00 -13.24 5.67
C GLN A 117 -5.51 -13.12 4.24
N ARG A 118 -6.71 -13.64 3.93
CA ARG A 118 -7.32 -13.50 2.59
C ARG A 118 -7.53 -12.03 2.21
N THR A 119 -7.95 -11.19 3.15
CA THR A 119 -8.15 -9.75 2.95
C THR A 119 -6.83 -9.05 2.68
N LEU A 120 -5.79 -9.39 3.45
CA LEU A 120 -4.44 -8.85 3.27
C LEU A 120 -3.84 -9.27 1.91
N ASP A 121 -4.01 -10.53 1.51
CA ASP A 121 -3.57 -11.03 0.20
C ASP A 121 -4.31 -10.34 -0.96
N GLN A 122 -5.59 -10.00 -0.78
CA GLN A 122 -6.33 -9.19 -1.75
C GLN A 122 -5.77 -7.77 -1.83
N ALA A 123 -5.43 -7.15 -0.70
CA ALA A 123 -4.84 -5.83 -0.65
C ALA A 123 -3.51 -5.78 -1.42
N TYR A 124 -2.63 -6.77 -1.20
CA TYR A 124 -1.35 -6.85 -1.92
C TYR A 124 -1.53 -7.06 -3.42
N ARG A 125 -2.50 -7.88 -3.85
CA ARG A 125 -2.81 -8.04 -5.28
C ARG A 125 -3.28 -6.73 -5.90
N LYS A 126 -4.15 -5.98 -5.22
CA LYS A 126 -4.63 -4.67 -5.69
C LYS A 126 -3.51 -3.63 -5.76
N ALA A 127 -2.62 -3.61 -4.77
CA ALA A 127 -1.43 -2.75 -4.79
C ALA A 127 -0.51 -3.11 -5.97
N SER A 128 -0.30 -4.41 -6.24
CA SER A 128 0.43 -4.89 -7.41
C SER A 128 -0.21 -4.43 -8.72
N GLU A 129 -1.53 -4.60 -8.88
CA GLU A 129 -2.27 -4.11 -10.06
C GLU A 129 -2.09 -2.59 -10.27
N ALA A 130 -2.11 -1.80 -9.19
CA ALA A 130 -1.92 -0.36 -9.23
C ALA A 130 -0.53 0.06 -9.76
N PHE A 131 0.52 -0.65 -9.36
CA PHE A 131 1.88 -0.39 -9.84
C PHE A 131 2.17 -0.96 -11.25
N GLY A 132 1.23 -1.69 -11.86
CA GLY A 132 1.45 -2.37 -13.14
C GLY A 132 2.13 -3.73 -13.01
N GLY A 133 2.03 -4.35 -11.83
CA GLY A 133 2.67 -5.60 -11.45
C GLY A 133 4.09 -5.38 -10.94
N PRO A 134 4.56 -6.13 -9.94
CA PRO A 134 5.95 -6.10 -9.58
C PRO A 134 6.72 -7.08 -10.46
N GLU A 135 7.85 -6.64 -10.99
CA GLU A 135 8.98 -7.54 -11.16
C GLU A 135 9.61 -7.70 -9.76
N ILE A 136 9.02 -8.52 -8.87
CA ILE A 136 9.76 -8.97 -7.68
C ILE A 136 10.79 -9.97 -8.18
N LYS A 137 11.93 -9.47 -8.66
CA LYS A 137 13.10 -10.31 -8.92
C LYS A 137 13.68 -10.75 -7.58
N GLY A 138 13.42 -12.00 -7.22
CA GLY A 138 14.04 -12.65 -6.07
C GLY A 138 13.06 -13.56 -5.32
N ALA A 139 13.57 -14.68 -4.83
CA ALA A 139 12.84 -15.51 -3.88
C ALA A 139 12.44 -14.66 -2.66
N PRO A 140 11.27 -14.89 -2.05
CA PRO A 140 10.88 -14.20 -0.82
C PRO A 140 11.98 -14.40 0.22
N LYS A 141 12.61 -13.30 0.64
CA LYS A 141 13.62 -13.33 1.69
C LYS A 141 12.92 -13.61 3.03
N PRO A 142 13.53 -14.39 3.93
CA PRO A 142 12.98 -14.58 5.26
C PRO A 142 12.92 -13.24 5.99
N ARG A 143 11.74 -12.87 6.51
CA ARG A 143 11.50 -11.62 7.26
C ARG A 143 12.22 -11.59 8.62
N VAL A 144 12.45 -12.76 9.20
CA VAL A 144 13.19 -12.96 10.44
C VAL A 144 14.11 -14.16 10.25
N VAL A 145 15.36 -14.02 10.65
CA VAL A 145 16.32 -15.12 10.74
C VAL A 145 16.67 -15.32 12.21
N VAL A 146 16.51 -16.56 12.70
CA VAL A 146 16.89 -16.95 14.06
C VAL A 146 18.01 -17.99 13.96
N GLY A 147 19.18 -17.66 14.51
CA GLY A 147 20.30 -18.59 14.61
C GLY A 147 20.17 -19.44 15.86
N VAL A 148 20.14 -20.77 15.70
CA VAL A 148 20.10 -21.73 16.81
C VAL A 148 21.29 -22.66 16.72
N GLU A 149 22.08 -22.74 17.79
CA GLU A 149 23.22 -23.66 17.91
C GLU A 149 23.20 -24.31 19.28
N GLY A 150 23.27 -25.65 19.32
CA GLY A 150 23.31 -26.40 20.59
C GLY A 150 22.06 -26.25 21.45
N GLY A 151 20.90 -25.93 20.87
CA GLY A 151 19.64 -25.67 21.59
C GLY A 151 19.42 -24.21 21.98
N LEU A 152 20.46 -23.37 21.91
CA LEU A 152 20.39 -21.97 22.32
C LEU A 152 20.21 -21.04 21.12
N VAL A 153 19.40 -20.01 21.31
CA VAL A 153 19.23 -18.91 20.35
C VAL A 153 20.45 -18.00 20.44
N GLN A 154 21.28 -18.03 19.39
CA GLN A 154 22.52 -17.26 19.32
C GLN A 154 22.29 -15.85 18.76
N GLY A 155 21.19 -15.64 18.04
CA GLY A 155 20.85 -14.34 17.51
C GLY A 155 19.55 -14.33 16.73
N ALA A 156 18.97 -13.13 16.62
CA ALA A 156 17.85 -12.86 15.74
C ALA A 156 18.16 -11.61 14.91
N SER A 157 17.77 -11.62 13.65
CA SER A 157 17.92 -10.48 12.75
C SER A 157 16.69 -10.32 11.87
N SER A 158 16.36 -9.08 11.55
CA SER A 158 15.27 -8.72 10.65
C SER A 158 15.69 -7.55 9.76
N ASP A 159 15.10 -7.51 8.56
CA ASP A 159 15.23 -6.43 7.60
C ASP A 159 14.24 -5.28 7.86
N LEU A 160 13.32 -5.45 8.82
CA LEU A 160 12.38 -4.43 9.28
C LEU A 160 12.36 -4.37 10.82
N PRO A 161 11.88 -3.28 11.43
CA PRO A 161 11.56 -3.26 12.84
C PRO A 161 10.51 -4.34 13.17
N VAL A 162 10.84 -5.24 14.10
CA VAL A 162 9.95 -6.32 14.56
C VAL A 162 10.05 -6.47 16.07
N ASP A 163 8.91 -6.76 16.70
CA ASP A 163 8.88 -7.27 18.06
C ASP A 163 8.99 -8.80 17.99
N LEU A 164 10.08 -9.36 18.52
CA LEU A 164 10.36 -10.79 18.47
C LEU A 164 10.57 -11.33 19.88
N ILE A 165 9.84 -12.40 20.23
CA ILE A 165 10.06 -13.17 21.44
C ILE A 165 10.52 -14.56 21.02
N VAL A 166 11.65 -15.01 21.57
CA VAL A 166 12.09 -16.40 21.40
C VAL A 166 11.97 -17.12 22.75
N VAL A 167 11.34 -18.28 22.72
CA VAL A 167 11.03 -19.07 23.91
C VAL A 167 11.77 -20.38 23.83
N ASP A 168 12.71 -20.58 24.74
CA ASP A 168 13.43 -21.83 24.91
C ASP A 168 12.74 -22.68 26.00
N TYR A 169 12.47 -23.95 25.68
CA TYR A 169 11.66 -24.86 26.49
C TYR A 169 12.47 -25.93 27.22
N ASP A 170 13.78 -26.07 26.95
CA ASP A 170 14.61 -27.14 27.51
C ASP A 170 15.84 -26.65 28.30
N MET A 171 15.82 -25.40 28.77
CA MET A 171 16.81 -24.87 29.72
C MET A 171 16.80 -25.69 31.02
N TYR A 172 17.83 -26.53 31.20
CA TYR A 172 17.97 -27.45 32.33
C TYR A 172 18.14 -26.74 33.69
N ASP A 173 18.51 -25.46 33.69
CA ASP A 173 18.64 -24.64 34.91
C ASP A 173 17.42 -23.73 35.08
N LYS A 174 16.54 -24.13 36.01
CA LYS A 174 15.33 -23.39 36.42
C LYS A 174 15.69 -22.21 37.30
N ASP A 175 16.26 -21.16 36.72
CA ASP A 175 16.66 -19.98 37.48
C ASP A 175 15.66 -18.82 37.32
N VAL A 176 15.00 -18.50 38.44
CA VAL A 176 14.28 -17.27 38.80
C VAL A 176 13.65 -16.48 37.63
N GLY A 177 12.32 -16.57 37.49
CA GLY A 177 11.53 -15.73 36.57
C GLY A 177 10.83 -16.48 35.42
N ALA A 178 10.94 -17.81 35.38
CA ALA A 178 10.23 -18.62 34.39
C ALA A 178 8.70 -18.49 34.49
N ILE A 179 8.03 -18.37 33.34
CA ILE A 179 6.57 -18.27 33.22
C ILE A 179 6.01 -19.50 32.49
N PRO A 180 4.76 -19.91 32.79
CA PRO A 180 4.10 -20.98 32.06
C PRO A 180 3.69 -20.51 30.66
N VAL A 181 4.15 -21.20 29.63
CA VAL A 181 3.84 -20.92 28.23
C VAL A 181 3.00 -22.07 27.64
N PRO A 182 1.78 -21.79 27.13
CA PRO A 182 0.90 -22.81 26.57
C PRO A 182 1.48 -23.47 25.32
N GLN A 183 1.25 -24.77 25.19
CA GLN A 183 1.71 -25.64 24.12
C GLN A 183 0.54 -26.06 23.22
N SER A 184 0.84 -26.50 22.00
CA SER A 184 -0.17 -26.96 21.03
C SER A 184 -0.94 -28.20 21.48
N ASP A 185 -0.43 -28.93 22.48
CA ASP A 185 -1.09 -30.10 23.08
C ASP A 185 -1.97 -29.74 24.29
N SER A 186 -2.27 -28.46 24.48
CA SER A 186 -3.04 -27.90 25.61
C SER A 186 -2.35 -28.01 26.98
N ARG A 187 -1.08 -28.45 27.04
CA ARG A 187 -0.26 -28.39 28.25
C ARG A 187 0.50 -27.07 28.31
N ALA A 188 1.16 -26.80 29.42
CA ALA A 188 2.08 -25.66 29.55
C ALA A 188 3.48 -26.17 29.88
N SER A 189 4.50 -25.55 29.30
CA SER A 189 5.90 -25.75 29.71
C SER A 189 6.42 -24.47 30.36
N MET A 190 7.36 -24.61 31.30
CA MET A 190 8.00 -23.46 31.93
C MET A 190 9.09 -22.95 31.00
N ALA A 191 9.07 -21.65 30.69
CA ALA A 191 10.11 -21.01 29.90
C ALA A 191 10.56 -19.72 30.57
N THR A 192 11.85 -19.42 30.47
CA THR A 192 12.41 -18.14 30.92
C THR A 192 12.32 -17.16 29.76
N LEU A 193 11.68 -16.02 30.00
CA LEU A 193 11.61 -14.95 29.01
C LEU A 193 12.94 -14.19 29.01
N ILE A 194 13.72 -14.36 27.95
CA ILE A 194 14.90 -13.54 27.70
C ILE A 194 14.50 -12.52 26.64
N ASP A 195 14.31 -11.27 27.08
CA ASP A 195 14.09 -10.15 26.17
C ASP A 195 15.46 -9.69 25.62
N HIS A 196 15.60 -9.76 24.30
CA HIS A 196 16.75 -9.22 23.60
C HIS A 196 16.25 -8.18 22.60
N GLY A 197 16.62 -6.93 22.84
CA GLY A 197 16.50 -5.89 21.81
C GLY A 197 17.25 -6.34 20.57
N VAL A 198 16.54 -6.45 19.45
CA VAL A 198 17.14 -6.83 18.16
C VAL A 198 18.09 -5.71 17.75
N ALA A 199 19.39 -5.91 17.96
CA ALA A 199 20.40 -5.03 17.42
C ALA A 199 20.46 -5.23 15.90
N LEU A 200 20.11 -4.20 15.15
CA LEU A 200 20.23 -4.19 13.71
C LEU A 200 21.72 -4.05 13.38
N ASP A 201 22.41 -5.15 13.11
CA ASP A 201 23.81 -5.18 12.65
C ASP A 201 23.83 -5.35 11.12
N PRO A 202 24.04 -4.27 10.35
CA PRO A 202 24.02 -4.34 8.89
C PRO A 202 25.10 -5.25 8.30
N ALA A 203 26.24 -5.42 8.99
CA ALA A 203 27.36 -6.23 8.51
C ALA A 203 27.09 -7.73 8.68
N PHE A 204 26.54 -8.13 9.83
CA PHE A 204 26.09 -9.50 10.07
C PHE A 204 25.02 -9.91 9.06
N VAL A 205 24.02 -9.05 8.86
CA VAL A 205 22.92 -9.29 7.92
C VAL A 205 23.44 -9.42 6.47
N ALA A 206 24.40 -8.58 6.06
CA ALA A 206 25.05 -8.69 4.76
C ALA A 206 25.81 -10.02 4.57
N GLY A 207 26.49 -10.51 5.62
CA GLY A 207 27.19 -11.80 5.59
C GLY A 207 26.27 -13.01 5.43
N VAL A 208 25.11 -13.01 6.11
CA VAL A 208 24.09 -14.06 5.96
C VAL A 208 23.54 -14.10 4.53
N TRP A 209 23.33 -12.94 3.90
CA TRP A 209 22.81 -12.88 2.54
C TRP A 209 23.81 -13.29 1.46
N GLN A 210 25.11 -13.07 1.67
CA GLN A 210 26.15 -13.55 0.75
C GLN A 210 26.27 -15.09 0.75
N ALA A 211 26.03 -15.74 1.89
CA ALA A 211 26.07 -17.20 1.99
C ALA A 211 24.87 -17.90 1.32
N ALA A 212 23.74 -17.20 1.17
CA ALA A 212 22.50 -17.75 0.62
C ALA A 212 22.33 -17.54 -0.91
N SER A 213 23.22 -16.79 -1.55
CA SER A 213 23.27 -16.62 -3.01
C SER A 213 24.64 -17.10 -3.52
N PRO A 214 24.83 -18.40 -3.79
CA PRO A 214 25.94 -18.82 -4.62
C PRO A 214 25.67 -18.33 -6.05
N ASP A 215 26.68 -17.74 -6.68
CA ASP A 215 26.65 -17.30 -8.09
C ASP A 215 26.07 -18.36 -9.05
#